data_AF-A0A139SXF9-F1
#
_entry.id   AF-A0A139SXF9-F1
#
_cell.length_a   1.000
_cell.length_b   1.000
_cell.length_c   1.000
_cell.angle_alpha   90.00
_cell.angle_beta   90.00
_cell.angle_gamma   90.00
#
_symmetry.space_group_name_H-M   'P 1'
#
loop_
_entity.id
_entity.type
_entity.pdbx_description
1 polymer ?
#
loop_
_entity_poly.entity_id
_entity_poly.type
_entity_poly.pdbx_seq_one_letter_code
_entity_poly.pdbx_strand_id
1 'polypeptide(L)'
;LDTLSDDEVRFTLRISRKQWEVTKALFVAKGFIDEALNLLPWNQRLAQADEPCVDVEDDPLIERDQQRRAYEEALVQRQAAAQEAAAMVPAPADEHEHKPDLLNALLAPVEAIPPHIEQEMARIREAMARPQDDEASKERLRAAEAEMRRRLQQKKQAPTDAEPPQVKPARKSKTHDAEKPDEVEQGVWDDFLKLRKTKKAPLTVTALNQIKKEADKANMPLNKALEICCLRGWQGFNAHWLEDDSASSAAPASNCPV
;
A
#
# COMPACT_ATOMS: atom_id res chain seq x y z
N LEU A 1 -34.66 7.19 -6.15
CA LEU A 1 -33.48 7.65 -6.92
C LEU A 1 -34.08 8.46 -8.05
N ASP A 2 -34.09 9.77 -7.91
CA ASP A 2 -34.59 10.64 -8.97
C ASP A 2 -33.68 10.46 -10.19
N THR A 3 -34.24 9.97 -11.29
CA THR A 3 -33.53 9.86 -12.56
C THR A 3 -33.20 11.28 -13.01
N LEU A 4 -31.93 11.62 -12.97
CA LEU A 4 -31.44 12.93 -13.37
C LEU A 4 -31.87 13.19 -14.82
N SER A 5 -32.53 14.31 -15.08
CA SER A 5 -33.01 14.61 -16.45
C SER A 5 -31.85 15.11 -17.31
N ASP A 6 -31.87 14.77 -18.61
CA ASP A 6 -30.90 15.25 -19.59
C ASP A 6 -30.78 16.79 -19.58
N ASP A 7 -31.87 17.50 -19.31
CA ASP A 7 -31.86 18.97 -19.22
C ASP A 7 -31.19 19.51 -17.94
N GLU A 8 -31.25 18.78 -16.82
CA GLU A 8 -30.60 19.16 -15.57
C GLU A 8 -29.08 19.00 -15.66
N VAL A 9 -28.63 17.89 -16.27
CA VAL A 9 -27.19 17.65 -16.50
C VAL A 9 -26.62 18.69 -17.45
N ARG A 10 -27.33 18.95 -18.56
CA ARG A 10 -26.96 19.97 -19.53
C ARG A 10 -26.83 21.35 -18.90
N PHE A 11 -27.78 21.73 -18.05
CA PHE A 11 -27.78 23.03 -17.37
C PHE A 11 -26.63 23.13 -16.35
N THR A 12 -26.43 22.08 -15.56
CA THR A 12 -25.36 22.02 -14.55
C THR A 12 -23.97 22.09 -15.17
N LEU A 13 -23.75 21.35 -16.26
CA LEU A 13 -22.49 21.35 -17.01
C LEU A 13 -22.36 22.55 -17.97
N ARG A 14 -23.40 23.38 -18.10
CA ARG A 14 -23.45 24.55 -19.01
C ARG A 14 -23.05 24.21 -20.45
N ILE A 15 -23.46 23.03 -20.92
CA ILE A 15 -23.19 22.55 -22.28
C ILE A 15 -24.45 22.71 -23.15
N SER A 16 -24.26 22.80 -24.47
CA SER A 16 -25.40 22.85 -25.40
C SER A 16 -26.06 21.46 -25.53
N ARG A 17 -27.32 21.43 -26.02
CA ARG A 17 -28.06 20.16 -26.22
C ARG A 17 -27.32 19.24 -27.19
N LYS A 18 -26.81 19.78 -28.30
CA LYS A 18 -26.03 19.03 -29.29
C LYS A 18 -24.75 18.42 -28.70
N GLN A 19 -24.05 19.17 -27.83
CA GLN A 19 -22.85 18.67 -27.16
C GLN A 19 -23.18 17.57 -26.14
N TRP A 20 -24.29 17.71 -25.41
CA TRP A 20 -24.77 16.68 -24.49
C TRP A 20 -25.13 15.38 -25.22
N GLU A 21 -25.82 15.46 -26.36
CA GLU A 21 -26.18 14.29 -27.18
C GLU A 21 -24.94 13.50 -27.63
N VAL A 22 -23.92 14.19 -28.14
CA VAL A 22 -22.65 13.55 -28.55
C VAL A 22 -21.93 12.92 -27.37
N THR A 23 -21.89 13.63 -26.23
CA THR A 23 -21.21 13.15 -25.02
C THR A 23 -21.93 11.94 -24.43
N LYS A 24 -23.26 12.01 -24.30
CA LYS A 24 -24.10 10.92 -23.82
C LYS A 24 -23.96 9.69 -24.72
N ALA A 25 -24.00 9.86 -26.04
CA ALA A 25 -23.80 8.77 -26.99
C ALA A 25 -22.43 8.10 -26.81
N LEU A 26 -21.36 8.88 -26.60
CA LEU A 26 -20.02 8.34 -26.38
C LEU A 26 -19.94 7.56 -25.06
N PHE A 27 -20.58 8.07 -24.00
CA PHE A 27 -20.57 7.43 -22.68
C PHE A 27 -21.37 6.13 -22.67
N VAL A 28 -22.50 6.09 -23.38
CA VAL A 28 -23.28 4.86 -23.60
C VAL A 28 -22.49 3.86 -24.45
N ALA A 29 -21.82 4.32 -25.53
CA ALA A 29 -21.00 3.44 -26.38
C ALA A 29 -19.79 2.84 -25.65
N LYS A 30 -19.21 3.59 -24.71
CA LYS A 30 -18.16 3.11 -23.79
C LYS A 30 -18.74 2.35 -22.59
N GLY A 31 -20.07 2.30 -22.47
CA GLY A 31 -20.84 1.65 -21.43
C GLY A 31 -20.65 2.25 -20.05
N PHE A 32 -20.19 3.50 -19.90
CA PHE A 32 -20.06 4.14 -18.59
C PHE A 32 -21.43 4.38 -17.92
N ILE A 33 -22.43 4.67 -18.74
CA ILE A 33 -23.81 4.92 -18.33
C ILE A 33 -24.78 4.19 -19.25
N ASP A 34 -26.00 3.95 -18.78
CA ASP A 34 -27.12 3.54 -19.62
C ASP A 34 -27.87 4.76 -20.22
N GLU A 35 -28.90 4.51 -21.05
CA GLU A 35 -29.71 5.57 -21.67
C GLU A 35 -30.47 6.43 -20.63
N ALA A 36 -30.71 5.87 -19.45
CA ALA A 36 -31.38 6.50 -18.31
C ALA A 36 -30.41 7.20 -17.33
N LEU A 37 -29.13 7.34 -17.72
CA LEU A 37 -28.05 7.97 -16.93
C LEU A 37 -27.70 7.23 -15.63
N ASN A 38 -28.03 5.95 -15.51
CA ASN A 38 -27.54 5.10 -14.42
C ASN A 38 -26.11 4.67 -14.71
N LEU A 39 -25.27 4.69 -13.68
CA LEU A 39 -23.90 4.19 -13.76
C LEU A 39 -23.91 2.67 -13.91
N LEU A 40 -23.27 2.17 -14.96
CA LEU A 40 -23.05 0.74 -15.12
C LEU A 40 -21.90 0.27 -14.22
N PRO A 41 -21.82 -1.02 -13.83
CA PRO A 41 -20.85 -1.52 -12.84
C PRO A 41 -19.39 -1.31 -13.28
N TRP A 42 -18.81 -0.18 -12.88
CA TRP A 42 -17.43 0.21 -13.16
C TRP A 42 -16.42 -0.83 -12.66
N ASN A 43 -16.73 -1.49 -11.54
CA ASN A 43 -15.86 -2.47 -10.87
C ASN A 43 -15.50 -3.69 -11.76
N GLN A 44 -16.40 -4.11 -12.66
CA GLN A 44 -16.12 -5.24 -13.56
C GLN A 44 -15.15 -4.88 -14.68
N ARG A 45 -15.11 -3.61 -15.10
CA ARG A 45 -14.14 -3.14 -16.11
C ARG A 45 -12.76 -2.91 -15.52
N LEU A 46 -12.71 -2.44 -14.28
CA LEU A 46 -11.45 -2.26 -13.58
C LEU A 46 -10.74 -3.60 -13.42
N ALA A 47 -11.47 -4.67 -13.06
CA ALA A 47 -10.93 -6.03 -13.00
C ALA A 47 -10.31 -6.50 -14.34
N GLN A 48 -10.93 -6.19 -15.48
CA GLN A 48 -10.38 -6.54 -16.80
C GLN A 48 -9.19 -5.69 -17.25
N ALA A 49 -9.09 -4.45 -16.76
CA ALA A 49 -7.96 -3.56 -17.04
C ALA A 49 -6.78 -3.81 -16.09
N ASP A 50 -7.07 -4.28 -14.87
CA ASP A 50 -6.11 -4.65 -13.84
C ASP A 50 -5.71 -6.14 -13.93
N GLU A 51 -6.22 -6.90 -14.90
CA GLU A 51 -5.65 -8.21 -15.26
C GLU A 51 -4.18 -7.97 -15.57
N PRO A 52 -3.25 -8.41 -14.70
CA PRO A 52 -1.85 -8.11 -14.90
C PRO A 52 -1.43 -8.77 -16.21
N CYS A 53 -0.69 -8.03 -17.04
CA CYS A 53 0.10 -8.62 -18.11
C CYS A 53 1.19 -9.48 -17.44
N VAL A 54 0.82 -10.68 -17.01
CA VAL A 54 1.72 -11.67 -16.44
C VAL A 54 2.34 -12.41 -17.61
N ASP A 55 3.60 -12.12 -17.89
CA ASP A 55 4.46 -13.11 -18.53
C ASP A 55 4.58 -14.27 -17.52
N VAL A 56 3.81 -15.35 -17.73
CA VAL A 56 3.66 -16.50 -16.81
C VAL A 56 4.85 -17.46 -16.89
N GLU A 57 6.06 -16.95 -17.10
CA GLU A 57 7.25 -17.80 -17.21
C GLU A 57 8.27 -17.33 -16.17
N ASP A 58 8.46 -18.16 -15.14
CA ASP A 58 9.56 -18.14 -14.16
C ASP A 58 9.41 -17.29 -12.88
N ASP A 59 8.27 -17.33 -12.19
CA ASP A 59 8.23 -16.96 -10.75
C ASP A 59 8.27 -18.22 -9.85
N PRO A 60 9.40 -18.50 -9.16
CA PRO A 60 9.57 -19.68 -8.30
C PRO A 60 8.61 -19.71 -7.09
N LEU A 61 7.90 -18.62 -6.83
CA LEU A 61 6.86 -18.57 -5.81
C LEU A 61 5.59 -19.35 -6.23
N ILE A 62 5.28 -19.37 -7.53
CA ILE A 62 4.10 -20.05 -8.09
C ILE A 62 4.28 -21.56 -8.00
N GLU A 63 5.46 -22.08 -8.33
CA GLU A 63 5.78 -23.51 -8.19
C GLU A 63 5.66 -23.97 -6.74
N ARG A 64 6.15 -23.17 -5.79
CA ARG A 64 6.06 -23.48 -4.36
C ARG A 64 4.61 -23.51 -3.87
N ASP A 65 3.78 -22.61 -4.36
CA ASP A 65 2.36 -22.56 -3.98
C ASP A 65 1.55 -23.69 -4.65
N GLN A 66 1.90 -24.10 -5.87
CA GLN A 66 1.35 -25.29 -6.51
C GLN A 66 1.74 -26.57 -5.75
N GLN A 67 3.01 -26.70 -5.34
CA GLN A 67 3.48 -27.82 -4.52
C GLN A 67 2.77 -27.88 -3.16
N ARG A 68 2.52 -26.72 -2.52
CA ARG A 68 1.77 -26.64 -1.26
C ARG A 68 0.33 -27.12 -1.43
N ARG A 69 -0.37 -26.67 -2.48
CA ARG A 69 -1.75 -27.10 -2.77
C ARG A 69 -1.83 -28.59 -3.08
N ALA A 70 -0.92 -29.11 -3.91
CA ALA A 70 -0.87 -30.54 -4.21
C ALA A 70 -0.64 -31.40 -2.95
N TYR A 71 0.19 -30.92 -2.01
CA TYR A 71 0.39 -31.59 -0.73
C TYR A 71 -0.85 -31.56 0.16
N GLU A 72 -1.53 -30.42 0.25
CA GLU A 72 -2.78 -30.27 1.02
C GLU A 72 -3.91 -31.15 0.45
N GLU A 73 -4.05 -31.21 -0.87
CA GLU A 73 -5.03 -32.08 -1.54
C GLU A 73 -4.73 -33.57 -1.29
N ALA A 74 -3.46 -33.98 -1.38
CA ALA A 74 -3.06 -35.35 -1.08
C ALA A 74 -3.33 -35.75 0.38
N LEU A 75 -3.16 -34.81 1.33
CA LEU A 75 -3.48 -35.03 2.74
C LEU A 75 -4.99 -35.25 2.93
N VAL A 76 -5.82 -34.43 2.28
CA VAL A 76 -7.29 -34.56 2.33
C VAL A 76 -7.74 -35.89 1.71
N GLN A 77 -7.17 -36.29 0.57
CA GLN A 77 -7.46 -37.58 -0.05
C GLN A 77 -7.09 -38.76 0.86
N ARG A 78 -5.95 -38.69 1.54
CA ARG A 78 -5.53 -39.73 2.49
C ARG A 78 -6.44 -39.80 3.72
N GLN A 79 -6.90 -38.65 4.23
CA GLN A 79 -7.88 -38.60 5.32
C GLN A 79 -9.23 -39.17 4.90
N ALA A 80 -9.69 -38.84 3.68
CA ALA A 80 -10.92 -39.41 3.12
C ALA A 80 -10.81 -40.93 2.95
N ALA A 81 -9.71 -41.44 2.39
CA ALA A 81 -9.47 -42.88 2.25
C ALA A 81 -9.40 -43.59 3.61
N ALA A 82 -8.85 -42.96 4.65
CA ALA A 82 -8.84 -43.51 6.00
C ALA A 82 -10.24 -43.54 6.63
N GLN A 83 -11.07 -42.53 6.35
CA GLN A 83 -12.47 -42.50 6.79
C GLN A 83 -13.31 -43.57 6.07
N GLU A 84 -13.10 -43.77 4.78
CA GLU A 84 -13.73 -44.85 4.01
C GLU A 84 -13.27 -46.23 4.50
N ALA A 85 -11.98 -46.41 4.79
CA ALA A 85 -11.46 -47.66 5.36
C ALA A 85 -12.02 -47.94 6.76
N ALA A 86 -12.21 -46.91 7.59
CA ALA A 86 -12.86 -47.04 8.90
C ALA A 86 -14.35 -47.40 8.78
N ALA A 87 -15.02 -46.93 7.72
CA ALA A 87 -16.41 -47.30 7.42
C ALA A 87 -16.55 -48.71 6.83
N MET A 88 -15.46 -49.33 6.35
CA MET A 88 -15.43 -50.67 5.76
C MET A 88 -15.13 -51.80 6.78
N VAL A 89 -15.01 -51.50 8.08
CA VAL A 89 -14.85 -52.53 9.12
C VAL A 89 -16.22 -53.18 9.39
N PRO A 90 -16.43 -54.46 9.05
CA PRO A 90 -17.71 -55.12 9.31
C PRO A 90 -17.95 -55.27 10.83
N ALA A 91 -19.15 -54.91 11.27
CA ALA A 91 -19.60 -55.09 12.64
C ALA A 91 -19.48 -56.56 13.08
N PRO A 92 -18.94 -56.86 14.27
CA PRO A 92 -18.83 -58.23 14.75
C PRO A 92 -20.23 -58.76 15.10
N ALA A 93 -20.60 -59.88 14.49
CA ALA A 93 -21.80 -60.64 14.83
C ALA A 93 -21.64 -61.34 16.19
N ASP A 94 -22.73 -61.32 16.97
CA ASP A 94 -22.96 -61.99 18.26
C ASP A 94 -22.58 -63.49 18.26
N GLU A 95 -22.03 -64.01 19.37
CA GLU A 95 -22.55 -65.20 20.10
C GLU A 95 -22.04 -65.21 21.58
N HIS A 96 -22.98 -65.53 22.50
CA HIS A 96 -22.86 -65.80 23.95
C HIS A 96 -21.76 -66.85 24.29
N GLU A 97 -21.09 -66.93 25.46
CA GLU A 97 -21.59 -67.15 26.84
C GLU A 97 -20.40 -67.29 27.84
N HIS A 98 -20.67 -67.21 29.16
CA HIS A 98 -19.80 -67.46 30.35
C HIS A 98 -18.93 -66.33 30.97
N LYS A 99 -19.51 -65.65 31.98
CA LYS A 99 -18.85 -64.99 33.14
C LYS A 99 -18.48 -66.07 34.19
N PRO A 100 -17.59 -65.88 35.21
CA PRO A 100 -17.09 -64.61 35.76
C PRO A 100 -15.62 -64.63 36.27
N ASP A 101 -14.76 -63.64 35.95
CA ASP A 101 -13.55 -63.38 36.78
C ASP A 101 -12.87 -62.01 36.58
N LEU A 102 -13.57 -61.04 35.96
CA LEU A 102 -12.95 -59.76 35.60
C LEU A 102 -13.14 -58.64 36.62
N LEU A 103 -14.03 -58.81 37.61
CA LEU A 103 -14.27 -57.75 38.61
C LEU A 103 -13.16 -57.67 39.67
N ASN A 104 -12.37 -58.75 39.84
CA ASN A 104 -11.23 -58.77 40.77
C ASN A 104 -9.90 -58.36 40.09
N ALA A 105 -9.85 -58.28 38.76
CA ALA A 105 -8.72 -57.74 38.00
C ALA A 105 -8.76 -56.20 37.91
N LEU A 106 -9.93 -55.59 38.11
CA LEU A 106 -10.13 -54.13 38.08
C LEU A 106 -9.76 -53.43 39.40
N LEU A 107 -9.44 -54.21 40.45
CA LEU A 107 -9.05 -53.73 41.78
C LEU A 107 -7.61 -54.12 42.16
N ALA A 108 -6.76 -54.47 41.18
CA ALA A 108 -5.32 -54.61 41.42
C ALA A 108 -4.72 -53.21 41.65
N PRO A 109 -3.81 -53.04 42.63
CA PRO A 109 -3.18 -51.75 42.88
C PRO A 109 -2.36 -51.38 41.65
N VAL A 110 -2.69 -50.24 41.04
CA VAL A 110 -1.91 -49.63 39.96
C VAL A 110 -0.45 -49.66 40.38
N GLU A 111 0.34 -50.44 39.65
CA GLU A 111 1.79 -50.57 39.86
C GLU A 111 2.38 -49.17 40.02
N ALA A 112 3.14 -49.01 41.11
CA ALA A 112 3.77 -47.76 41.47
C ALA A 112 4.40 -47.10 40.23
N ILE A 113 4.02 -45.85 39.97
CA ILE A 113 4.48 -45.06 38.83
C ILE A 113 6.01 -45.21 38.74
N PRO A 114 6.56 -45.66 37.59
CA PRO A 114 8.00 -45.88 37.48
C PRO A 114 8.77 -44.61 37.90
N PRO A 115 9.84 -44.72 38.71
CA PRO A 115 10.48 -43.55 39.33
C PRO A 115 11.04 -42.56 38.29
N HIS A 116 11.34 -43.04 37.09
CA HIS A 116 11.68 -42.21 35.93
C HIS A 116 10.53 -41.28 35.52
N ILE A 117 9.28 -41.77 35.49
CA ILE A 117 8.12 -40.97 35.12
C ILE A 117 7.82 -39.94 36.21
N GLU A 118 7.99 -40.31 37.48
CA GLU A 118 7.86 -39.36 38.59
C GLU A 118 8.95 -38.28 38.56
N GLN A 119 10.18 -38.64 38.19
CA GLN A 119 11.28 -37.69 37.92
C GLN A 119 10.99 -36.78 36.73
N GLU A 120 10.42 -37.29 35.64
CA GLU A 120 10.03 -36.49 34.48
C GLU A 120 8.86 -35.54 34.80
N MET A 121 7.85 -36.00 35.55
CA MET A 121 6.76 -35.15 36.05
C MET A 121 7.26 -34.06 37.00
N ALA A 122 8.28 -34.36 37.83
CA ALA A 122 8.93 -33.38 38.70
C ALA A 122 9.73 -32.34 37.89
N ARG A 123 10.49 -32.77 36.87
CA ARG A 123 11.19 -31.88 35.93
C ARG A 123 10.24 -30.95 35.18
N ILE A 124 9.09 -31.46 34.73
CA ILE A 124 8.07 -30.65 34.05
C ILE A 124 7.47 -29.63 35.02
N ARG A 125 7.17 -30.02 36.27
CA ARG A 125 6.68 -29.09 37.31
C ARG A 125 7.71 -28.01 37.65
N GLU A 126 8.99 -28.35 37.73
CA GLU A 126 10.08 -27.41 37.97
C GLU A 126 10.31 -26.47 36.78
N ALA A 127 10.22 -26.98 35.55
CA ALA A 127 10.28 -26.18 34.32
C ALA A 127 9.11 -25.21 34.19
N MET A 128 7.92 -25.60 34.63
CA MET A 128 6.73 -24.73 34.69
C MET A 128 6.74 -23.77 35.88
N ALA A 129 7.45 -24.10 36.97
CA ALA A 129 7.64 -23.25 38.14
C ALA A 129 8.81 -22.26 37.97
N ARG A 130 9.64 -22.41 36.94
CA ARG A 130 10.63 -21.40 36.54
C ARG A 130 9.84 -20.18 36.04
N PRO A 131 9.84 -19.05 36.75
CA PRO A 131 9.02 -17.91 36.36
C PRO A 131 9.45 -17.46 34.96
N GLN A 132 8.54 -17.53 33.98
CA GLN A 132 8.72 -17.00 32.62
C GLN A 132 8.82 -15.46 32.57
N ASP A 133 9.03 -14.85 33.73
CA ASP A 133 9.12 -13.43 33.97
C ASP A 133 10.30 -13.22 34.91
N ASP A 134 11.51 -13.15 34.35
CA ASP A 134 12.67 -12.65 35.10
C ASP A 134 12.30 -11.26 35.61
N GLU A 135 11.99 -11.11 36.90
CA GLU A 135 11.73 -9.80 37.51
C GLU A 135 12.90 -8.84 37.24
N ALA A 136 14.12 -9.37 37.11
CA ALA A 136 15.30 -8.62 36.66
C ALA A 136 15.13 -8.00 35.26
N SER A 137 14.45 -8.66 34.32
CA SER A 137 14.16 -8.13 32.99
C SER A 137 13.05 -7.08 33.02
N LYS A 138 12.01 -7.28 33.85
CA LYS A 138 10.96 -6.27 34.08
C LYS A 138 11.52 -5.03 34.78
N GLU A 139 12.42 -5.19 35.74
CA GLU A 139 13.13 -4.11 36.44
C GLU A 139 13.98 -3.29 35.47
N ARG A 140 14.70 -3.94 34.54
CA ARG A 140 15.48 -3.26 33.48
C ARG A 140 14.59 -2.44 32.55
N LEU A 141 13.42 -2.96 32.15
CA LEU A 141 12.46 -2.23 31.32
C LEU A 141 11.88 -1.02 32.06
N ARG A 142 11.48 -1.18 33.33
CA ARG A 142 11.01 -0.07 34.18
C ARG A 142 12.08 1.00 34.37
N ALA A 143 13.33 0.60 34.59
CA ALA A 143 14.46 1.52 34.73
C ALA A 143 14.74 2.30 33.43
N ALA A 144 14.69 1.63 32.27
CA ALA A 144 14.85 2.27 30.97
C ALA A 144 13.70 3.26 30.67
N GLU A 145 12.46 2.89 30.99
CA GLU A 145 11.30 3.77 30.82
C GLU A 145 11.38 5.00 31.75
N ALA A 146 11.83 4.82 33.00
CA ALA A 146 12.07 5.92 33.93
C ALA A 146 13.16 6.88 33.42
N GLU A 147 14.26 6.36 32.86
CA GLU A 147 15.31 7.19 32.26
C GLU A 147 14.77 7.98 31.06
N MET A 148 13.96 7.35 30.20
CA MET A 148 13.35 8.00 29.04
C MET A 148 12.42 9.15 29.47
N ARG A 149 11.59 8.95 30.50
CA ARG A 149 10.73 10.01 31.05
C ARG A 149 11.54 11.18 31.62
N ARG A 150 12.65 10.90 32.32
CA ARG A 150 13.54 11.94 32.85
C ARG A 150 14.15 12.81 31.74
N ARG A 151 14.59 12.21 30.63
CA ARG A 151 15.11 12.96 29.47
C ARG A 151 14.05 13.86 28.85
N LEU A 152 12.80 13.37 28.74
CA LEU A 152 11.68 14.15 28.22
C LEU A 152 11.35 15.35 29.12
N GLN A 153 11.46 15.21 30.45
CA GLN A 153 11.28 16.32 31.40
C GLN A 153 12.41 17.34 31.37
N GLN A 154 13.67 16.90 31.26
CA GLN A 154 14.81 17.82 31.06
C GLN A 154 14.67 18.63 29.77
N LYS A 155 14.17 18.02 28.68
CA LYS A 155 13.90 18.73 27.43
C LYS A 155 12.78 19.78 27.56
N LYS A 156 11.81 19.58 28.46
CA LYS A 156 10.72 20.53 28.72
C LYS A 156 11.11 21.68 29.66
N GLN A 157 12.14 21.50 30.48
CA GLN A 157 12.58 22.49 31.49
C GLN A 157 13.84 23.27 31.09
N ALA A 158 14.28 23.19 29.83
CA ALA A 158 15.33 24.08 29.35
C ALA A 158 14.85 25.54 29.49
N PRO A 159 15.53 26.39 30.29
CA PRO A 159 15.14 27.78 30.47
C PRO A 159 15.34 28.54 29.16
N THR A 160 14.31 29.28 28.76
CA THR A 160 14.29 30.18 27.61
C THR A 160 15.09 31.45 27.94
N ASP A 161 16.42 31.34 28.00
CA ASP A 161 17.30 32.52 27.97
C ASP A 161 18.69 32.14 27.46
N ALA A 162 18.72 31.62 26.23
CA ALA A 162 19.94 31.50 25.45
C ALA A 162 19.58 31.65 23.97
N GLU A 163 20.13 32.72 23.38
CA GLU A 163 20.22 32.99 21.96
C GLU A 163 20.48 31.69 21.16
N PRO A 164 19.75 31.42 20.06
CA PRO A 164 19.75 30.10 19.44
C PRO A 164 21.15 29.72 18.94
N PRO A 165 21.76 28.62 19.44
CA PRO A 165 22.93 28.05 18.81
C PRO A 165 22.50 27.51 17.44
N GLN A 166 23.19 27.94 16.40
CA GLN A 166 22.98 27.43 15.05
C GLN A 166 23.17 25.91 15.02
N VAL A 167 22.05 25.18 15.02
CA VAL A 167 22.02 23.73 14.88
C VAL A 167 22.33 23.42 13.42
N LYS A 168 23.57 23.01 13.16
CA LYS A 168 23.95 22.42 11.86
C LYS A 168 23.06 21.19 11.62
N PRO A 169 22.27 21.12 10.55
CA PRO A 169 21.42 19.96 10.31
C PRO A 169 22.30 18.74 10.05
N ALA A 170 21.98 17.66 10.75
CA ALA A 170 22.57 16.35 10.59
C ALA A 170 22.51 15.90 9.12
N ARG A 171 23.63 15.32 8.68
CA ARG A 171 23.98 14.77 7.36
C ARG A 171 22.79 14.61 6.40
N LYS A 172 22.62 15.62 5.54
CA LYS A 172 21.97 15.42 4.25
C LYS A 172 22.89 14.49 3.44
N SER A 173 22.37 13.36 2.99
CA SER A 173 22.97 12.60 1.90
C SER A 173 23.30 13.60 0.79
N LYS A 174 24.53 13.55 0.24
CA LYS A 174 24.95 14.37 -0.90
C LYS A 174 24.08 14.06 -2.11
N THR A 175 22.88 14.62 -2.17
CA THR A 175 22.24 14.92 -3.44
C THR A 175 23.07 16.03 -4.04
N HIS A 176 23.58 15.84 -5.25
CA HIS A 176 24.22 16.90 -6.02
C HIS A 176 23.21 18.03 -6.20
N ASP A 177 23.24 19.00 -5.28
CA ASP A 177 22.55 20.28 -5.42
C ASP A 177 23.10 20.91 -6.68
N ALA A 178 22.22 21.10 -7.66
CA ALA A 178 22.65 21.59 -8.95
C ALA A 178 23.04 23.07 -8.83
N GLU A 179 24.29 23.39 -9.21
CA GLU A 179 24.77 24.77 -9.28
C GLU A 179 24.00 25.57 -10.32
N LYS A 180 23.85 26.87 -10.04
CA LYS A 180 23.13 27.81 -10.89
C LYS A 180 23.76 27.83 -12.29
N PRO A 181 23.00 27.51 -13.35
CA PRO A 181 23.47 27.73 -14.72
C PRO A 181 23.56 29.24 -15.00
N ASP A 182 24.65 29.70 -15.63
CA ASP A 182 24.88 31.12 -15.99
C ASP A 182 23.81 31.69 -16.95
N GLU A 183 23.07 30.81 -17.65
CA GLU A 183 22.02 31.17 -18.60
C GLU A 183 20.69 31.59 -17.95
N VAL A 184 20.57 31.55 -16.62
CA VAL A 184 19.32 31.83 -15.90
C VAL A 184 19.45 33.08 -15.03
N GLU A 185 18.42 33.94 -15.10
CA GLU A 185 18.32 35.12 -14.26
C GLU A 185 18.24 34.74 -12.78
N GLN A 186 18.96 35.46 -11.92
CA GLN A 186 19.03 35.14 -10.48
C GLN A 186 17.65 35.14 -9.81
N GLY A 187 16.76 36.07 -10.19
CA GLY A 187 15.42 36.16 -9.63
C GLY A 187 14.56 34.93 -9.91
N VAL A 188 14.51 34.50 -11.18
CA VAL A 188 13.77 33.31 -11.62
C VAL A 188 14.31 32.05 -10.94
N TRP A 189 15.64 31.97 -10.80
CA TRP A 189 16.28 30.85 -10.11
C TRP A 189 15.89 30.76 -8.64
N ASP A 190 15.90 31.89 -7.92
CA ASP A 190 15.55 31.93 -6.50
C ASP A 190 14.07 31.58 -6.27
N ASP A 191 13.17 32.03 -7.14
CA ASP A 191 11.76 31.70 -7.08
C ASP A 191 11.49 30.22 -7.39
N PHE A 192 12.21 29.65 -8.36
CA PHE A 192 12.15 28.22 -8.63
C PHE A 192 12.65 27.37 -7.44
N LEU A 193 13.71 27.81 -6.76
CA LEU A 193 14.20 27.15 -5.54
C LEU A 193 13.18 27.25 -4.40
N LYS A 194 12.48 28.39 -4.23
CA LYS A 194 11.39 28.52 -3.24
C LYS A 194 10.25 27.56 -3.57
N LEU A 195 9.83 27.48 -4.83
CA LEU A 195 8.79 26.56 -5.28
C LEU A 195 9.16 25.10 -4.96
N ARG A 196 10.38 24.68 -5.32
CA ARG A 196 10.90 23.34 -5.07
C ARG A 196 10.96 22.99 -3.58
N LYS A 197 11.33 23.94 -2.72
CA LYS A 197 11.28 23.78 -1.25
C LYS A 197 9.86 23.57 -0.76
N THR A 198 8.90 24.36 -1.23
CA THR A 198 7.47 24.23 -0.87
C THR A 198 6.91 22.86 -1.29
N LYS A 199 7.25 22.39 -2.50
CA LYS A 199 6.81 21.08 -3.00
C LYS A 199 7.66 19.91 -2.52
N LYS A 200 8.67 20.16 -1.67
CA LYS A 200 9.59 19.15 -1.13
C LYS A 200 10.29 18.32 -2.22
N ALA A 201 10.55 18.93 -3.36
CA ALA A 201 11.22 18.30 -4.49
C ALA A 201 12.66 18.84 -4.58
N PRO A 202 13.69 18.11 -4.10
CA PRO A 202 15.07 18.57 -4.19
C PRO A 202 15.50 18.77 -5.65
N LEU A 203 16.31 19.79 -5.91
CA LEU A 203 16.76 20.11 -7.25
C LEU A 203 18.02 19.32 -7.60
N THR A 204 17.86 18.27 -8.40
CA THR A 204 18.96 17.43 -8.89
C THR A 204 19.46 17.91 -10.25
N VAL A 205 20.73 17.61 -10.55
CA VAL A 205 21.34 17.91 -11.87
C VAL A 205 20.55 17.27 -13.02
N THR A 206 20.05 16.05 -12.82
CA THR A 206 19.20 15.36 -13.81
C THR A 206 17.90 16.12 -14.09
N ALA A 207 17.27 16.69 -13.06
CA ALA A 207 16.03 17.46 -13.24
C ALA A 207 16.29 18.75 -14.05
N LEU A 208 17.40 19.44 -13.82
CA LEU A 208 17.78 20.58 -14.64
C LEU A 208 18.07 20.20 -16.08
N ASN A 209 18.83 19.12 -16.30
CA ASN A 209 19.14 18.63 -17.64
C ASN A 209 17.87 18.24 -18.41
N GLN A 210 16.88 17.66 -17.73
CA GLN A 210 15.59 17.37 -18.35
C GLN A 210 14.86 18.66 -18.75
N ILE A 211 14.78 19.66 -17.85
CA ILE A 211 14.14 20.94 -18.17
C ILE A 211 14.84 21.62 -19.36
N LYS A 212 16.17 21.59 -19.43
CA LYS A 212 16.93 22.08 -20.59
C LYS A 212 16.52 21.37 -21.87
N LYS A 213 16.56 20.03 -21.89
CA LYS A 213 16.17 19.23 -23.08
C LYS A 213 14.74 19.51 -23.54
N GLU A 214 13.80 19.65 -22.61
CA GLU A 214 12.41 19.94 -22.95
C GLU A 214 12.22 21.40 -23.43
N ALA A 215 12.99 22.36 -22.89
CA ALA A 215 13.02 23.74 -23.38
C ALA A 215 13.58 23.83 -24.80
N ASP A 216 14.64 23.06 -25.09
CA ASP A 216 15.23 22.94 -26.43
C ASP A 216 14.21 22.38 -27.43
N LYS A 217 13.42 21.37 -27.04
CA LYS A 217 12.33 20.84 -27.88
C LYS A 217 11.23 21.85 -28.15
N ALA A 218 10.90 22.69 -27.17
CA ALA A 218 9.95 23.80 -27.31
C ALA A 218 10.57 25.02 -28.03
N ASN A 219 11.84 24.93 -28.46
CA ASN A 219 12.60 26.00 -29.10
C ASN A 219 12.59 27.31 -28.28
N MET A 220 12.65 27.20 -26.95
CA MET A 220 12.59 28.32 -26.02
C MET A 220 13.80 28.34 -25.07
N PRO A 221 14.23 29.52 -24.60
CA PRO A 221 15.36 29.59 -23.68
C PRO A 221 14.98 29.02 -22.30
N LEU A 222 15.96 28.40 -21.65
CA LEU A 222 15.80 27.83 -20.31
C LEU A 222 15.20 28.82 -19.30
N ASN A 223 15.59 30.09 -19.36
CA ASN A 223 15.04 31.14 -18.48
C ASN A 223 13.51 31.24 -18.61
N LYS A 224 12.98 31.22 -19.84
CA LYS A 224 11.52 31.27 -20.06
C LYS A 224 10.80 30.00 -19.61
N ALA A 225 11.41 28.83 -19.80
CA ALA A 225 10.83 27.59 -19.29
C ALA A 225 10.69 27.63 -17.75
N LEU A 226 11.71 28.15 -17.05
CA LEU A 226 11.67 28.29 -15.59
C LEU A 226 10.69 29.38 -15.11
N GLU A 227 10.57 30.49 -15.82
CA GLU A 227 9.54 31.50 -15.53
C GLU A 227 8.13 30.89 -15.61
N ILE A 228 7.84 30.13 -16.67
CA ILE A 228 6.54 29.45 -16.83
C ILE A 228 6.32 28.45 -15.70
N CYS A 229 7.36 27.71 -15.31
CA CYS A 229 7.28 26.81 -14.17
C CYS A 229 6.92 27.56 -12.88
N CYS A 230 7.51 28.72 -12.64
CA CYS A 230 7.20 29.54 -11.47
C CYS A 230 5.77 30.10 -11.51
N LEU A 231 5.34 30.62 -12.68
CA LEU A 231 3.99 31.18 -12.88
C LEU A 231 2.88 30.15 -12.68
N ARG A 232 3.08 28.92 -13.20
CA ARG A 232 2.08 27.84 -13.13
C ARG A 232 2.25 26.93 -11.91
N GLY A 233 3.31 27.13 -11.14
CA GLY A 233 3.62 26.32 -9.97
C GLY A 233 4.11 24.91 -10.29
N TRP A 234 4.71 24.71 -11.47
CA TRP A 234 5.20 23.43 -11.94
C TRP A 234 6.62 23.14 -11.46
N GLN A 235 6.85 21.90 -11.03
CA GLN A 235 8.18 21.47 -10.58
C GLN A 235 9.10 21.05 -11.74
N GLY A 236 8.54 20.76 -12.91
CA GLY A 236 9.26 20.34 -14.12
C GLY A 236 8.60 20.95 -15.35
N PHE A 237 9.17 20.67 -16.53
CA PHE A 237 8.75 21.26 -17.80
C PHE A 237 8.67 20.17 -18.87
N ASN A 238 7.67 20.24 -19.75
CA ASN A 238 7.54 19.40 -20.95
C ASN A 238 7.04 20.29 -22.09
N ALA A 239 7.63 20.14 -23.28
CA ALA A 239 7.29 20.95 -24.45
C ALA A 239 5.83 20.81 -24.88
N HIS A 240 5.26 19.60 -24.79
CA HIS A 240 3.90 19.31 -25.26
C HIS A 240 2.84 20.10 -24.48
N TRP A 241 3.10 20.46 -23.21
CA TRP A 241 2.14 21.23 -22.40
C TRP A 241 1.87 22.65 -22.92
N LEU A 242 2.72 23.19 -23.78
CA LEU A 242 2.51 24.51 -24.40
C LEU A 242 1.65 24.43 -25.67
N GLU A 243 1.51 23.25 -26.27
CA GLU A 243 0.70 23.06 -27.48
C GLU A 243 -0.78 23.31 -27.17
N ASP A 244 -1.26 22.89 -26.00
CA ASP A 244 -2.64 23.08 -25.54
C ASP A 244 -2.99 24.57 -25.34
N ASP A 245 -2.05 25.39 -24.85
CA ASP A 245 -2.26 26.83 -24.69
C ASP A 245 -2.44 27.52 -26.05
N SER A 246 -1.63 27.13 -27.04
CA SER A 246 -1.71 27.70 -28.39
C SER A 246 -3.03 27.38 -29.10
N ALA A 247 -3.56 26.17 -28.88
CA ALA A 247 -4.85 25.76 -29.42
C ALA A 247 -6.01 26.51 -28.74
N SER A 248 -5.89 26.84 -27.45
CA SER A 248 -6.92 27.57 -26.70
C SER A 248 -6.98 29.08 -27.04
N SER A 249 -5.86 29.70 -27.46
CA SER A 249 -5.86 31.09 -27.91
C SER A 249 -6.27 31.28 -29.38
N ALA A 250 -6.36 30.19 -30.14
CA ALA A 250 -6.74 30.18 -31.55
C ALA A 250 -8.20 29.72 -31.74
N ALA A 251 -9.16 30.47 -31.21
CA ALA A 251 -10.59 30.31 -31.55
C ALA A 251 -11.23 31.66 -31.95
N PRO A 252 -12.19 31.66 -32.89
CA PRO A 252 -12.23 32.61 -33.99
C PRO A 252 -13.08 33.85 -33.74
N ALA A 253 -12.65 34.96 -34.33
CA ALA A 253 -13.49 36.13 -34.55
C ALA A 253 -14.67 35.82 -35.48
N SER A 254 -15.78 36.54 -35.26
CA SER A 254 -16.99 36.67 -36.10
C SER A 254 -18.01 35.53 -36.09
N ASN A 255 -19.18 35.76 -35.46
CA ASN A 255 -20.36 36.31 -36.15
C ASN A 255 -21.50 36.55 -35.14
N CYS A 256 -21.89 37.80 -34.92
CA CYS A 256 -23.11 38.17 -34.19
C CYS A 256 -24.23 38.39 -35.22
N PRO A 257 -25.34 37.64 -35.21
CA PRO A 257 -26.52 37.99 -35.99
C PRO A 257 -27.39 38.99 -35.22
N VAL A 258 -27.76 40.08 -35.90
CA VAL A 258 -28.85 41.02 -35.57
C VAL A 258 -30.20 40.33 -35.66
#